data_AF-A0AAD9GE34-F1
#
_entry.id   AF-A0AAD9GE34-F1
#
_cell.length_a   1.000
_cell.length_b   1.000
_cell.length_c   1.000
_cell.angle_alpha   90.00
_cell.angle_beta   90.00
_cell.angle_gamma   90.00
#
_symmetry.space_group_name_H-M   'P 1'
#
loop_
_entity.id
_entity.type
_entity.pdbx_description
1 polymer ?
#
loop_
_entity_poly.entity_id
_entity_poly.type
_entity_poly.pdbx_seq_one_letter_code
_entity_poly.pdbx_strand_id
1 'polypeptide(L)'
;MTTLKTADDIRVAIDALELDEVASYFDEADDEIDPYVVCEGVSIDAFNEYVGDGEGLRISLRFLALYDGRLVIVDLPTTVHESTAEEFKKEFNRATGNDREVASRGSMTAERAGNPNKEADATFGPKRTTLNRTPAPAPRTVTDWVTLAVEVGRSQTWASLMEAARWWFGYTGIQYVLLLKVSAPGTQIRYALYDCTTRPHPTIRPTAWGTIRPRAAGAAANVTFDMR
;
A
#
# COMPACT_ATOMS: atom_id res chain seq x y z
N MET A 1 -9.04 -13.34 30.15
CA MET A 1 -8.35 -12.16 29.60
C MET A 1 -7.08 -12.67 28.96
N THR A 2 -6.99 -12.62 27.64
CA THR A 2 -5.74 -12.86 26.92
C THR A 2 -4.83 -11.66 27.14
N THR A 3 -3.60 -11.89 27.57
CA THR A 3 -2.58 -10.84 27.72
C THR A 3 -2.24 -10.28 26.34
N LEU A 4 -2.27 -8.95 26.20
CA LEU A 4 -1.86 -8.29 24.96
C LEU A 4 -0.34 -8.39 24.78
N LYS A 5 0.09 -8.56 23.53
CA LYS A 5 1.51 -8.59 23.15
C LYS A 5 2.12 -7.20 23.18
N THR A 6 3.37 -7.15 23.61
CA THR A 6 4.26 -5.98 23.51
C THR A 6 5.01 -5.97 22.17
N ALA A 7 5.71 -4.87 21.87
CA ALA A 7 6.58 -4.81 20.69
C ALA A 7 7.71 -5.87 20.72
N ASP A 8 8.22 -6.20 21.91
CA ASP A 8 9.23 -7.24 22.07
C ASP A 8 8.66 -8.64 21.79
N ASP A 9 7.42 -8.92 22.22
CA ASP A 9 6.74 -10.18 21.88
C ASP A 9 6.52 -10.33 20.38
N ILE A 10 6.27 -9.21 19.67
CA ILE A 10 6.15 -9.20 18.20
C ILE A 10 7.50 -9.50 17.57
N ARG A 11 8.58 -8.85 18.03
CA ARG A 11 9.93 -9.09 17.51
C ARG A 11 10.34 -10.55 17.67
N VAL A 12 10.11 -11.15 18.83
CA VAL A 12 10.37 -12.58 19.07
C VAL A 12 9.55 -13.46 18.11
N ALA A 13 8.28 -13.14 17.87
CA ALA A 13 7.45 -13.91 16.94
C ALA A 13 7.94 -13.80 15.49
N ILE A 14 8.33 -12.60 15.05
CA ILE A 14 8.89 -12.36 13.71
C ILE A 14 10.25 -13.05 13.56
N ASP A 15 11.10 -13.01 14.57
CA ASP A 15 12.44 -13.65 14.57
C ASP A 15 12.35 -15.18 14.57
N ALA A 16 11.27 -15.74 15.12
CA ALA A 16 11.00 -17.17 15.10
C ALA A 16 10.45 -17.68 13.75
N LEU A 17 10.12 -16.81 12.79
CA LEU A 17 9.64 -17.23 11.48
C LEU A 17 10.73 -17.95 10.68
N GLU A 18 10.37 -19.12 10.15
CA GLU A 18 11.12 -19.80 9.10
C GLU A 18 10.73 -19.18 7.75
N LEU A 19 11.56 -18.27 7.23
CA LEU A 19 11.20 -17.48 6.05
C LEU A 19 10.95 -18.34 4.80
N ASP A 20 11.57 -19.51 4.70
CA ASP A 20 11.31 -20.45 3.60
C ASP A 20 9.90 -21.07 3.68
N GLU A 21 9.38 -21.31 4.89
CA GLU A 21 8.01 -21.76 5.09
C GLU A 21 7.02 -20.66 4.72
N VAL A 22 7.26 -19.43 5.17
CA VAL A 22 6.44 -18.27 4.81
C VAL A 22 6.48 -18.01 3.31
N ALA A 23 7.65 -18.12 2.67
CA ALA A 23 7.77 -17.99 1.22
C ALA A 23 7.00 -19.09 0.49
N SER A 24 7.11 -20.35 0.94
CA SER A 24 6.37 -21.46 0.36
C SER A 24 4.85 -21.30 0.49
N TYR A 25 4.38 -20.65 1.56
CA TYR A 25 2.96 -20.33 1.73
C TYR A 25 2.44 -19.38 0.64
N PHE A 26 3.27 -18.44 0.16
CA PHE A 26 2.90 -17.48 -0.89
C PHE A 26 3.28 -17.91 -2.32
N ASP A 27 3.99 -19.03 -2.48
CA ASP A 27 4.43 -19.58 -3.78
C ASP A 27 3.36 -20.47 -4.44
N GLU A 28 2.14 -20.52 -3.89
CA GLU A 28 1.05 -21.23 -4.55
C GLU A 28 0.71 -20.59 -5.91
N ALA A 29 0.21 -21.42 -6.84
CA ALA A 29 -0.23 -20.95 -8.15
C ALA A 29 -1.45 -20.01 -8.08
N ASP A 30 -2.11 -19.92 -6.92
CA ASP A 30 -3.19 -18.99 -6.68
C ASP A 30 -2.65 -17.55 -6.63
N ASP A 31 -3.45 -16.65 -7.17
CA ASP A 31 -3.20 -15.22 -7.10
C ASP A 31 -3.86 -14.59 -5.86
N GLU A 32 -4.76 -15.28 -5.17
CA GLU A 32 -5.47 -14.76 -3.99
C GLU A 32 -5.28 -15.67 -2.77
N ILE A 33 -4.13 -15.53 -2.13
CA ILE A 33 -3.74 -16.24 -0.91
C ILE A 33 -4.10 -15.39 0.31
N ASP A 34 -4.73 -16.02 1.30
CA ASP A 34 -5.07 -15.36 2.56
C ASP A 34 -3.79 -14.86 3.29
N PRO A 35 -3.87 -13.82 4.14
CA PRO A 35 -2.71 -13.37 4.89
C PRO A 35 -2.15 -14.44 5.84
N TYR A 36 -0.82 -14.57 5.90
CA TYR A 36 -0.15 -15.45 6.85
C TYR A 36 -0.20 -14.82 8.25
N VAL A 37 -0.85 -15.48 9.20
CA VAL A 37 -0.98 -14.98 10.58
C VAL A 37 0.30 -15.22 11.35
N VAL A 38 0.98 -14.14 11.76
CA VAL A 38 2.20 -14.21 12.58
C VAL A 38 1.83 -14.44 14.04
N CYS A 39 0.98 -13.57 14.59
CA CYS A 39 0.49 -13.72 15.95
C CYS A 39 -0.77 -12.89 16.23
N GLU A 40 -1.47 -13.25 17.30
CA GLU A 40 -2.69 -12.57 17.76
C GLU A 40 -2.47 -11.81 19.08
N GLY A 41 -3.44 -10.97 19.45
CA GLY A 41 -3.40 -10.19 20.69
C GLY A 41 -2.50 -8.96 20.60
N VAL A 42 -2.28 -8.44 19.39
CA VAL A 42 -1.45 -7.26 19.12
C VAL A 42 -2.31 -6.00 19.19
N SER A 43 -1.90 -5.02 20.00
CA SER A 43 -2.52 -3.69 20.00
C SER A 43 -1.93 -2.81 18.90
N ILE A 44 -2.64 -1.73 18.53
CA ILE A 44 -2.10 -0.72 17.60
C ILE A 44 -0.82 -0.10 18.15
N ASP A 45 -0.77 0.19 19.44
CA ASP A 45 0.41 0.80 20.06
C ASP A 45 1.62 -0.14 20.01
N ALA A 46 1.43 -1.42 20.35
CA ALA A 46 2.50 -2.42 20.28
C ALA A 46 2.98 -2.65 18.83
N PHE A 47 2.05 -2.67 17.86
CA PHE A 47 2.40 -2.76 16.45
C PHE A 47 3.22 -1.55 16.00
N ASN A 48 2.75 -0.34 16.31
CA ASN A 48 3.42 0.92 15.93
C ASN A 48 4.79 1.06 16.60
N GLU A 49 4.92 0.62 17.85
CA GLU A 49 6.20 0.58 18.57
C GLU A 49 7.18 -0.45 17.94
N TYR A 50 6.69 -1.63 17.54
CA TYR A 50 7.52 -2.63 16.86
C TYR A 50 8.02 -2.13 15.50
N VAL A 51 7.14 -1.55 14.68
CA VAL A 51 7.51 -1.12 13.32
C VAL A 51 8.37 0.13 13.31
N GLY A 52 8.24 1.00 14.32
CA GLY A 52 9.01 2.24 14.41
C GLY A 52 8.83 3.13 13.18
N ASP A 53 9.94 3.56 12.59
CA ASP A 53 9.98 4.32 11.34
C ASP A 53 9.92 3.43 10.08
N GLY A 54 9.88 2.11 10.24
CA GLY A 54 9.85 1.12 9.16
C GLY A 54 11.22 0.59 8.74
N GLU A 55 12.32 1.16 9.25
CA GLU A 55 13.68 0.78 8.86
C GLU A 55 14.18 -0.46 9.62
N GLY A 56 14.96 -1.30 8.94
CA GLY A 56 15.61 -2.47 9.55
C GLY A 56 14.68 -3.62 9.96
N LEU A 57 13.40 -3.57 9.58
CA LEU A 57 12.46 -4.67 9.82
C LEU A 57 12.86 -5.91 9.01
N ARG A 58 12.78 -7.09 9.64
CA ARG A 58 13.01 -8.39 8.96
C ARG A 58 12.05 -8.60 7.79
N ILE A 59 10.83 -8.10 7.93
CA ILE A 59 9.80 -8.03 6.88
C ILE A 59 9.36 -6.58 6.78
N SER A 60 9.50 -5.97 5.60
CA SER A 60 9.16 -4.56 5.38
C SER A 60 7.70 -4.26 5.73
N LEU A 61 7.43 -3.06 6.24
CA LEU A 61 6.09 -2.64 6.70
C LEU A 61 5.02 -2.74 5.60
N ARG A 62 5.37 -2.51 4.31
CA ARG A 62 4.42 -2.66 3.19
C ARG A 62 3.81 -4.07 3.07
N PHE A 63 4.47 -5.07 3.64
CA PHE A 63 4.00 -6.47 3.65
C PHE A 63 3.33 -6.88 4.96
N LEU A 64 3.26 -5.99 5.95
CA LEU A 64 2.63 -6.24 7.25
C LEU A 64 1.29 -5.52 7.36
N ALA A 65 0.34 -6.16 8.04
CA ALA A 65 -0.91 -5.51 8.43
C ALA A 65 -1.36 -5.96 9.81
N LEU A 66 -2.16 -5.11 10.46
CA LEU A 66 -2.83 -5.42 11.72
C LEU A 66 -4.34 -5.46 11.50
N TYR A 67 -4.93 -6.65 11.57
CA TYR A 67 -6.36 -6.87 11.37
C TYR A 67 -6.99 -7.45 12.64
N ASP A 68 -7.84 -6.66 13.31
CA ASP A 68 -8.55 -7.07 14.53
C ASP A 68 -7.62 -7.67 15.60
N GLY A 69 -6.46 -7.05 15.79
CA GLY A 69 -5.44 -7.50 16.75
C GLY A 69 -4.59 -8.69 16.29
N ARG A 70 -4.67 -9.08 15.02
CA ARG A 70 -3.82 -10.10 14.39
C ARG A 70 -2.77 -9.42 13.52
N LEU A 71 -1.50 -9.62 13.86
CA LEU A 71 -0.39 -9.27 12.99
C LEU A 71 -0.28 -10.32 11.89
N VAL A 72 -0.36 -9.87 10.65
CA VAL A 72 -0.31 -10.74 9.47
C VAL A 72 0.73 -10.24 8.47
N ILE A 73 1.25 -11.16 7.67
CA ILE A 73 1.98 -10.87 6.43
C ILE A 73 0.96 -10.97 5.30
N VAL A 74 0.80 -9.91 4.52
CA VAL A 74 -0.25 -9.83 3.47
C VAL A 74 0.25 -10.20 2.07
N ASP A 75 1.55 -10.08 1.84
CA ASP A 75 2.24 -10.47 0.61
C ASP A 75 3.75 -10.61 0.90
N LEU A 76 4.53 -10.99 -0.11
CA LEU A 76 6.00 -10.97 -0.05
C LEU A 76 6.60 -10.27 -1.27
N PRO A 77 7.83 -9.74 -1.16
CA PRO A 77 8.51 -9.15 -2.30
C PRO A 77 8.77 -10.23 -3.35
N THR A 78 8.17 -10.08 -4.52
CA THR A 78 8.45 -10.90 -5.70
C THR A 78 8.95 -10.02 -6.83
N THR A 79 9.71 -10.57 -7.78
CA THR A 79 10.18 -9.81 -8.96
C THR A 79 9.01 -9.13 -9.69
N VAL A 80 7.87 -9.80 -9.81
CA VAL A 80 6.69 -9.26 -10.50
C VAL A 80 6.06 -8.10 -9.72
N HIS A 81 5.95 -8.22 -8.39
CA HIS A 81 5.46 -7.16 -7.51
C HIS A 81 6.34 -5.92 -7.62
N GLU A 82 7.64 -6.07 -7.36
CA GLU A 82 8.60 -4.95 -7.36
C GLU A 82 8.68 -4.29 -8.73
N SER A 83 8.72 -5.08 -9.80
CA SER A 83 8.76 -4.55 -11.17
C SER A 83 7.47 -3.78 -11.49
N THR A 84 6.31 -4.23 -11.02
CA THR A 84 5.04 -3.53 -11.27
C THR A 84 5.02 -2.17 -10.57
N ALA A 85 5.41 -2.11 -9.29
CA ALA A 85 5.47 -0.87 -8.53
C ALA A 85 6.46 0.13 -9.15
N GLU A 86 7.65 -0.34 -9.52
CA GLU A 86 8.70 0.51 -10.10
C GLU A 86 8.34 0.99 -11.51
N GLU A 87 7.78 0.14 -12.39
CA GLU A 87 7.34 0.56 -13.72
C GLU A 87 6.15 1.52 -13.65
N PHE A 88 5.20 1.31 -12.74
CA PHE A 88 4.13 2.29 -12.50
C PHE A 88 4.71 3.65 -12.12
N LYS A 89 5.65 3.68 -11.17
CA LYS A 89 6.30 4.93 -10.73
C LYS A 89 7.01 5.65 -11.88
N LYS A 90 7.77 4.92 -12.72
CA LYS A 90 8.44 5.49 -13.90
C LYS A 90 7.45 6.11 -14.88
N GLU A 91 6.43 5.36 -15.27
CA GLU A 91 5.45 5.83 -16.26
C GLU A 91 4.56 6.95 -15.71
N PHE A 92 4.20 6.91 -14.43
CA PHE A 92 3.48 8.00 -13.78
C PHE A 92 4.29 9.30 -13.77
N ASN A 93 5.55 9.25 -13.32
CA ASN A 93 6.43 10.43 -13.33
C ASN A 93 6.61 10.98 -14.75
N ARG A 94 6.81 10.10 -15.74
CA ARG A 94 6.90 10.48 -17.14
C ARG A 94 5.63 11.15 -17.64
N ALA A 95 4.45 10.61 -17.31
CA ALA A 95 3.16 11.14 -17.74
C ALA A 95 2.84 12.50 -17.13
N THR A 96 3.24 12.74 -15.86
CA THR A 96 3.05 14.04 -15.19
C THR A 96 3.97 15.15 -15.73
N GLY A 97 4.87 14.84 -16.65
CA GLY A 97 5.63 15.83 -17.42
C GLY A 97 6.79 16.50 -16.68
N ASN A 98 7.01 16.20 -15.40
CA ASN A 98 8.25 16.54 -14.71
C ASN A 98 8.40 15.85 -13.34
N ASP A 99 9.56 15.23 -13.11
CA ASP A 99 10.02 14.87 -11.76
C ASP A 99 10.10 16.09 -10.82
N ARG A 100 9.92 17.34 -11.30
CA ARG A 100 9.97 18.56 -10.49
C ARG A 100 8.66 18.95 -9.79
N GLU A 101 7.52 18.42 -10.24
CA GLU A 101 6.20 18.79 -9.72
C GLU A 101 5.64 17.73 -8.76
N VAL A 102 5.97 16.46 -8.98
CA VAL A 102 5.51 15.36 -8.12
C VAL A 102 6.70 14.66 -7.48
N ALA A 103 6.66 14.49 -6.17
CA ALA A 103 7.60 13.66 -5.43
C ALA A 103 7.10 12.22 -5.45
N SER A 104 7.88 11.30 -6.02
CA SER A 104 7.80 9.89 -5.62
C SER A 104 8.42 9.76 -4.24
N ARG A 105 7.65 9.30 -3.27
CA ARG A 105 8.12 9.08 -1.89
C ARG A 105 8.31 7.62 -1.55
N GLY A 106 7.97 6.73 -2.50
CA GLY A 106 8.13 5.29 -2.35
C GLY A 106 7.46 4.79 -1.07
N SER A 107 8.16 3.87 -0.42
CA SER A 107 7.89 3.23 0.87
C SER A 107 8.05 4.19 2.06
N MET A 108 7.22 5.23 2.14
CA MET A 108 7.18 6.11 3.31
C MET A 108 6.22 5.53 4.37
N THR A 109 6.70 5.40 5.61
CA THR A 109 5.85 5.09 6.77
C THR A 109 4.85 6.22 7.02
N ALA A 110 3.58 5.90 6.81
CA ALA A 110 2.46 6.81 6.98
C ALA A 110 1.75 6.55 8.31
N GLU A 111 1.54 7.62 9.06
CA GLU A 111 0.96 7.55 10.41
C GLU A 111 -0.43 8.19 10.45
N ARG A 112 -1.35 7.57 11.20
CA ARG A 112 -2.68 8.11 11.52
C ARG A 112 -2.98 7.81 12.97
N ALA A 113 -3.37 8.83 13.74
CA ALA A 113 -3.70 8.66 15.16
C ALA A 113 -4.75 7.54 15.36
N GLY A 114 -4.47 6.63 16.30
CA GLY A 114 -5.33 5.49 16.61
C GLY A 114 -5.47 4.45 15.49
N ASN A 115 -4.54 4.39 14.53
CA ASN A 115 -4.49 3.39 13.46
C ASN A 115 -3.08 2.78 13.40
N PRO A 116 -2.94 1.54 12.89
CA PRO A 116 -1.63 0.97 12.63
C PRO A 116 -0.88 1.81 11.58
N ASN A 117 0.43 1.96 11.75
CA ASN A 117 1.31 2.56 10.74
C ASN A 117 1.22 1.74 9.45
N LYS A 118 1.31 2.42 8.31
CA LYS A 118 1.12 1.80 7.00
C LYS A 118 2.18 2.30 6.04
N GLU A 119 2.62 1.43 5.17
CA GLU A 119 3.45 1.76 4.02
C GLU A 119 2.73 1.26 2.76
N ALA A 120 2.75 2.05 1.69
CA ALA A 120 2.25 1.64 0.38
C ALA A 120 3.43 1.33 -0.54
N ASP A 121 3.20 0.55 -1.60
CA ASP A 121 4.24 0.19 -2.57
C ASP A 121 4.78 1.39 -3.35
N ALA A 122 3.92 2.38 -3.61
CA ALA A 122 4.34 3.68 -4.09
C ALA A 122 3.43 4.78 -3.60
N THR A 123 4.03 5.90 -3.20
CA THR A 123 3.31 7.12 -2.82
C THR A 123 3.80 8.31 -3.61
N PHE A 124 2.87 9.22 -3.90
CA PHE A 124 3.11 10.44 -4.64
C PHE A 124 2.43 11.62 -3.95
N GLY A 125 3.07 12.77 -4.04
CA GLY A 125 2.56 14.01 -3.50
C GLY A 125 3.32 15.21 -4.04
N PRO A 126 2.88 16.43 -3.73
CA PRO A 126 3.55 17.63 -4.23
C PRO A 126 4.95 17.79 -3.61
N LYS A 127 5.86 18.37 -4.37
CA LYS A 127 7.17 18.86 -3.91
C LYS A 127 7.03 20.23 -3.24
N ARG A 128 8.07 20.63 -2.51
CA ARG A 128 8.21 22.00 -2.01
C ARG A 128 8.20 23.04 -3.14
N THR A 129 8.64 22.62 -4.33
CA THR A 129 8.74 23.45 -5.54
C THR A 129 7.54 23.36 -6.47
N THR A 130 6.53 22.53 -6.17
CA THR A 130 5.35 22.39 -7.04
C THR A 130 4.67 23.73 -7.25
N LEU A 131 4.49 24.12 -8.51
CA LEU A 131 3.88 25.40 -8.86
C LEU A 131 2.42 25.43 -8.41
N ASN A 132 1.97 26.55 -7.85
CA ASN A 132 0.61 26.74 -7.33
C ASN A 132 0.16 25.73 -6.26
N ARG A 133 1.10 25.03 -5.62
CA ARG A 133 0.78 24.09 -4.53
C ARG A 133 0.00 24.80 -3.42
N THR A 134 -1.09 24.18 -3.00
CA THR A 134 -1.80 24.60 -1.78
C THR A 134 -0.97 24.29 -0.52
N PRO A 135 -1.29 24.89 0.64
CA PRO A 135 -0.68 24.49 1.91
C PRO A 135 -0.95 23.01 2.20
N ALA A 136 0.03 22.31 2.78
CA ALA A 136 -0.17 20.92 3.21
C ALA A 136 -1.31 20.86 4.24
N PRO A 137 -2.25 19.91 4.11
CA PRO A 137 -3.39 19.83 5.01
C PRO A 137 -2.93 19.33 6.38
N ALA A 138 -3.26 20.05 7.45
CA ALA A 138 -2.92 19.64 8.81
C ALA A 138 -3.50 18.23 9.12
N PRO A 139 -2.73 17.34 9.78
CA PRO A 139 -1.46 17.59 10.44
C PRO A 139 -0.22 17.45 9.54
N ARG A 140 -0.40 17.26 8.23
CA ARG A 140 0.71 16.95 7.31
C ARG A 140 1.59 18.16 7.05
N THR A 141 2.86 17.85 6.86
CA THR A 141 3.85 18.71 6.23
C THR A 141 3.97 18.38 4.75
N VAL A 142 4.74 19.18 4.01
CA VAL A 142 5.04 18.85 2.62
C VAL A 142 5.81 17.53 2.51
N THR A 143 6.55 17.08 3.53
CA THR A 143 7.37 15.87 3.46
C THR A 143 6.55 14.58 3.56
N ASP A 144 5.44 14.59 4.29
CA ASP A 144 4.56 13.43 4.50
C ASP A 144 3.21 13.55 3.78
N TRP A 145 2.86 14.71 3.20
CA TRP A 145 1.63 14.85 2.40
C TRP A 145 1.60 13.96 1.13
N VAL A 146 0.89 12.83 1.22
CA VAL A 146 0.55 11.93 0.10
C VAL A 146 -0.79 12.34 -0.51
N THR A 147 -0.82 12.50 -1.84
CA THR A 147 -2.06 12.71 -2.62
C THR A 147 -2.46 11.48 -3.43
N LEU A 148 -1.51 10.62 -3.80
CA LEU A 148 -1.78 9.32 -4.43
C LEU A 148 -1.03 8.21 -3.71
N ALA A 149 -1.75 7.17 -3.28
CA ALA A 149 -1.18 5.91 -2.80
C ALA A 149 -1.47 4.78 -3.80
N VAL A 150 -0.47 3.94 -4.05
CA VAL A 150 -0.55 2.78 -4.93
C VAL A 150 -0.22 1.54 -4.13
N GLU A 151 -1.12 0.56 -4.16
CA GLU A 151 -0.94 -0.74 -3.52
C GLU A 151 -0.94 -1.81 -4.61
N VAL A 152 0.10 -2.64 -4.61
CA VAL A 152 0.31 -3.75 -5.52
C VAL A 152 0.12 -5.03 -4.73
N GLY A 153 -0.63 -5.99 -5.28
CA GLY A 153 -0.78 -7.31 -4.68
C GLY A 153 -0.47 -8.39 -5.70
N ARG A 154 0.50 -9.25 -5.41
CA ARG A 154 0.83 -10.42 -6.23
C ARG A 154 0.14 -11.67 -5.69
N SER A 155 0.35 -12.01 -4.42
CA SER A 155 -0.35 -13.12 -3.77
C SER A 155 -1.47 -12.63 -2.87
N GLN A 156 -1.43 -11.36 -2.45
CA GLN A 156 -2.46 -10.74 -1.60
C GLN A 156 -3.86 -10.79 -2.23
N THR A 157 -4.87 -11.23 -1.46
CA THR A 157 -6.28 -11.19 -1.90
C THR A 157 -6.76 -9.77 -2.23
N TRP A 158 -7.77 -9.66 -3.11
CA TRP A 158 -8.39 -8.36 -3.39
C TRP A 158 -9.03 -7.72 -2.14
N ALA A 159 -9.55 -8.55 -1.22
CA ALA A 159 -10.11 -8.06 0.04
C ALA A 159 -9.03 -7.40 0.90
N SER A 160 -7.84 -7.98 0.99
CA SER A 160 -6.71 -7.41 1.73
C SER A 160 -6.21 -6.10 1.09
N LEU A 161 -6.14 -6.03 -0.26
CA LEU A 161 -5.89 -4.75 -0.97
C LEU A 161 -6.97 -3.69 -0.67
N MET A 162 -8.23 -4.09 -0.53
CA MET A 162 -9.31 -3.19 -0.17
C MET A 162 -9.18 -2.65 1.27
N GLU A 163 -8.72 -3.47 2.22
CA GLU A 163 -8.44 -2.99 3.58
C GLU A 163 -7.28 -1.97 3.57
N ALA A 164 -6.24 -2.20 2.77
CA ALA A 164 -5.19 -1.22 2.55
C ALA A 164 -5.75 0.10 1.98
N ALA A 165 -6.62 0.04 0.97
CA ALA A 165 -7.29 1.24 0.44
C ALA A 165 -8.12 1.98 1.48
N ARG A 166 -8.88 1.25 2.32
CA ARG A 166 -9.68 1.84 3.41
C ARG A 166 -8.83 2.56 4.44
N TRP A 167 -7.63 2.06 4.72
CA TRP A 167 -6.67 2.77 5.55
C TRP A 167 -6.30 4.12 4.91
N TRP A 168 -5.98 4.13 3.62
CA TRP A 168 -5.63 5.35 2.89
C TRP A 168 -6.78 6.34 2.76
N PHE A 169 -8.03 5.88 2.64
CA PHE A 169 -9.20 6.77 2.57
C PHE A 169 -9.34 7.71 3.77
N GLY A 170 -8.80 7.32 4.93
CA GLY A 170 -8.76 8.17 6.12
C GLY A 170 -7.49 9.01 6.27
N TYR A 171 -6.55 8.94 5.33
CA TYR A 171 -5.30 9.70 5.37
C TYR A 171 -5.53 11.14 4.91
N THR A 172 -5.30 12.10 5.79
CA THR A 172 -5.50 13.52 5.48
C THR A 172 -4.62 13.96 4.31
N GLY A 173 -5.26 14.47 3.26
CA GLY A 173 -4.59 14.94 2.04
C GLY A 173 -4.58 13.93 0.89
N ILE A 174 -5.01 12.68 1.11
CA ILE A 174 -5.20 11.71 0.03
C ILE A 174 -6.25 12.23 -0.96
N GLN A 175 -5.97 12.09 -2.25
CA GLN A 175 -6.90 12.38 -3.33
C GLN A 175 -7.25 11.11 -4.09
N TYR A 176 -6.24 10.26 -4.31
CA TYR A 176 -6.38 9.04 -5.09
C TYR A 176 -5.77 7.84 -4.39
N VAL A 177 -6.41 6.68 -4.55
CA VAL A 177 -5.84 5.38 -4.20
C VAL A 177 -5.98 4.46 -5.40
N LEU A 178 -4.88 3.83 -5.82
CA LEU A 178 -4.87 2.87 -6.91
C LEU A 178 -4.49 1.49 -6.40
N LEU A 179 -5.37 0.52 -6.62
CA LEU A 179 -5.09 -0.89 -6.35
C LEU A 179 -4.68 -1.58 -7.66
N LEU A 180 -3.59 -2.34 -7.62
CA LEU A 180 -3.07 -3.15 -8.73
C LEU A 180 -2.89 -4.59 -8.27
N LYS A 181 -3.80 -5.47 -8.67
CA LYS A 181 -3.69 -6.91 -8.44
C LYS A 181 -3.05 -7.56 -9.67
N VAL A 182 -1.84 -8.07 -9.51
CA VAL A 182 -1.04 -8.66 -10.59
C VAL A 182 -1.12 -10.18 -10.50
N SER A 183 -1.18 -10.85 -11.65
CA SER A 183 -1.10 -12.31 -11.70
C SER A 183 0.34 -12.82 -11.57
N ALA A 184 0.52 -14.08 -11.16
CA ALA A 184 1.82 -14.75 -11.06
C ALA A 184 2.76 -14.50 -12.25
N PRO A 185 2.32 -14.67 -13.52
CA PRO A 185 3.19 -14.45 -14.67
C PRO A 185 3.37 -12.96 -15.05
N GLY A 186 2.75 -12.02 -14.33
CA GLY A 186 2.77 -10.58 -14.66
C GLY A 186 2.02 -10.22 -15.95
N THR A 187 1.14 -11.11 -16.44
CA THR A 187 0.43 -10.93 -17.71
C THR A 187 -1.02 -10.45 -17.55
N GLN A 188 -1.48 -10.27 -16.33
CA GLN A 188 -2.79 -9.69 -16.05
C GLN A 188 -2.68 -8.75 -14.86
N ILE A 189 -3.25 -7.55 -15.00
CA ILE A 189 -3.38 -6.59 -13.90
C ILE A 189 -4.84 -6.21 -13.76
N ARG A 190 -5.48 -6.63 -12.68
CA ARG A 190 -6.79 -6.11 -12.27
C ARG A 190 -6.55 -4.84 -11.46
N TYR A 191 -7.30 -3.78 -11.76
CA TYR A 191 -7.10 -2.49 -11.11
C TYR A 191 -8.41 -1.87 -10.63
N ALA A 192 -8.29 -0.99 -9.64
CA ALA A 192 -9.35 -0.08 -9.20
C ALA A 192 -8.74 1.24 -8.75
N LEU A 193 -9.16 2.33 -9.40
CA LEU A 193 -8.85 3.69 -8.99
C LEU A 193 -10.01 4.23 -8.15
N TYR A 194 -9.67 4.82 -7.01
CA TYR A 194 -10.58 5.54 -6.14
C TYR A 194 -10.24 7.02 -6.17
N ASP A 195 -11.24 7.85 -6.43
CA ASP A 195 -11.18 9.30 -6.24
C ASP A 195 -11.84 9.66 -4.90
N CYS A 196 -11.01 9.95 -3.91
CA CYS A 196 -11.41 10.28 -2.54
C CYS A 196 -11.95 11.71 -2.42
N THR A 197 -11.84 12.54 -3.45
CA THR A 197 -12.34 13.92 -3.45
C THR A 197 -13.83 13.99 -3.78
N THR A 198 -14.36 12.95 -4.44
CA THR A 198 -15.76 12.93 -4.90
C THR A 198 -16.76 12.48 -3.83
N ARG A 199 -16.31 11.72 -2.82
CA ARG A 199 -17.17 11.13 -1.78
C ARG A 199 -16.45 11.01 -0.45
N PRO A 200 -17.14 11.18 0.69
CA PRO A 200 -16.55 10.95 1.99
C PRO A 200 -16.42 9.45 2.29
N HIS A 201 -15.38 9.07 3.04
CA HIS A 201 -15.28 7.74 3.65
C HIS A 201 -16.47 7.51 4.62
N PRO A 202 -17.11 6.32 4.65
CA PRO A 202 -16.80 5.06 3.95
C PRO A 202 -17.57 4.86 2.62
N THR A 203 -18.15 5.92 2.05
CA THR A 203 -18.98 5.84 0.83
C THR A 203 -18.17 5.89 -0.47
N ILE A 204 -16.84 5.97 -0.37
CA ILE A 204 -15.90 5.94 -1.50
C ILE A 204 -16.09 4.63 -2.29
N ARG A 205 -16.10 4.77 -3.62
CA ARG A 205 -16.25 3.68 -4.61
C ARG A 205 -15.23 3.91 -5.72
N PRO A 206 -14.80 2.85 -6.43
CA PRO A 206 -13.87 3.04 -7.52
C PRO A 206 -14.52 3.87 -8.63
N THR A 207 -13.81 4.88 -9.13
CA THR A 207 -14.21 5.70 -10.27
C THR A 207 -13.83 5.06 -11.60
N ALA A 208 -12.79 4.23 -11.60
CA ALA A 208 -12.41 3.37 -12.70
C ALA A 208 -11.94 2.01 -12.17
N TRP A 209 -12.23 0.94 -12.89
CA TRP A 209 -11.76 -0.40 -12.55
C TRP A 209 -11.78 -1.27 -13.81
N GLY A 210 -10.99 -2.33 -13.81
CA GLY A 210 -10.96 -3.27 -14.92
C GLY A 210 -9.77 -4.22 -14.86
N THR A 211 -9.49 -4.84 -16.00
CA THR A 211 -8.38 -5.78 -16.15
C THR A 211 -7.59 -5.46 -17.41
N ILE A 212 -6.27 -5.33 -17.27
CA ILE A 212 -5.31 -5.07 -18.34
C ILE A 212 -4.62 -6.40 -18.70
N ARG A 213 -4.43 -6.65 -20.01
CA ARG A 213 -3.72 -7.82 -20.55
C ARG A 213 -2.79 -7.40 -21.70
N PRO A 214 -1.53 -7.85 -21.77
CA PRO A 214 -0.53 -7.45 -22.78
C PRO A 214 -0.88 -7.72 -24.26
N ARG A 215 -1.96 -8.46 -24.54
CA ARG A 215 -2.32 -8.90 -25.91
C ARG A 215 -3.78 -8.70 -26.30
N ALA A 216 -4.59 -8.05 -25.46
CA ALA A 216 -5.88 -7.60 -25.97
C ALA A 216 -5.60 -6.46 -26.95
N ALA A 217 -6.04 -6.57 -28.20
CA ALA A 217 -6.13 -5.46 -29.15
C ALA A 217 -7.20 -4.43 -28.71
N GLY A 218 -7.23 -4.13 -27.41
CA GLY A 218 -8.12 -3.18 -26.77
C GLY A 218 -7.45 -1.82 -26.68
N ALA A 219 -8.28 -0.78 -26.60
CA ALA A 219 -7.81 0.56 -26.31
C ALA A 219 -7.04 0.59 -24.98
N ALA A 220 -6.03 1.46 -24.88
CA ALA A 220 -5.40 1.75 -23.60
C ALA A 220 -6.47 2.13 -22.57
N ALA A 221 -6.37 1.58 -21.35
CA ALA A 221 -7.17 2.05 -20.24
C ALA A 221 -6.65 3.43 -19.83
N ASN A 222 -7.33 4.49 -20.28
CA ASN A 222 -6.97 5.86 -19.90
C ASN A 222 -7.52 6.15 -18.51
N VAL A 223 -6.61 6.33 -17.56
CA VAL A 223 -6.90 6.74 -16.19
C VAL A 223 -6.38 8.16 -16.01
N THR A 224 -7.21 9.06 -15.52
CA THR A 224 -6.86 10.48 -15.33
C THR A 224 -6.83 10.82 -13.84
N PHE A 225 -5.78 11.54 -13.43
CA PHE A 225 -5.62 12.07 -12.08
C PHE A 225 -5.62 13.61 -12.18
N ASP A 226 -6.51 14.30 -11.46
CA ASP A 226 -6.49 15.76 -11.33
C ASP A 226 -5.66 16.12 -10.10
N MET A 227 -4.33 16.13 -10.28
CA MET A 227 -3.36 16.41 -9.23
C MET A 227 -3.23 17.93 -9.03
N ARG A 228 -4.13 18.54 -8.27
CA ARG A 228 -4.08 19.97 -7.89
C ARG A 228 -3.33 20.23 -6.61
#